data_AF-A0A7X7LJG8-F1
#
_entry.id   AF-A0A7X7LJG8-F1
#
_cell.length_a   1.000
_cell.length_b   1.000
_cell.length_c   1.000
_cell.angle_alpha   90.00
_cell.angle_beta   90.00
_cell.angle_gamma   90.00
#
_symmetry.space_group_name_H-M   'P 1'
#
loop_
_entity.id
_entity.type
_entity.pdbx_description
1 polymer ?
#
loop_
_entity_poly.entity_id
_entity_poly.type
_entity_poly.pdbx_seq_one_letter_code
_entity_poly.pdbx_strand_id
1 'polypeptide(L)'
;MDKKTSPECNTSSDLYRARSLRTFISPIKLDDNKRLYRQVYERIEVSYIYAEFCFFNKKFDEQDWDASIDLKVYEVSEADFPIELGNTQTSRKVSKDENIVTVTDNWGREAVGDYWDSGKYRWEAWINGQLVDVHEFYVQDFGLVKAGENPYFNVFSLKLFESPSTPEPIDKRAYLLTFRFDTSRFIYAELDIENLQPESKWWGEFFFHFYNDAKQFIGSKTILCQVESKRANNSYVIEAGLGSDTEVTWVKDNYTVEVWFMGQKMASAAFAVDTAEKRGSPKTIIPEKPITDQEKPESTMLPGEEELFSDLKGLVGLDGIRNKLKDYVSFVKYKQLRAEKGLEDFDKLNLHAVFTGNPGTGKTTVARTLGKIYHHLGLLPKDTVFEADRSMLIGRYIGETAPQTLDIIEKARGGILFIDEAYSLARTDDGKDFGREALEVLIKEMSDGKGDIAVVVAGYPKEMNTFLEFNPGLRSRFQNIYEFPDYVPEELLDIAIIKAARKNLSIDSHAINEINQILTEAYRNRTRTFGNARLVGSIIEEAQINLGVRIMNHPNPASLSTEELSTITTKDLQRISIKPCARLPRIEVNEALLAETLTDLNQMVG
;
A
#
# COMPACT_ATOMS: atom_id res chain seq x y z
N MET A 1 66.93 12.62 -17.34
CA MET A 1 65.73 12.65 -18.23
C MET A 1 64.76 11.69 -17.58
N ASP A 2 64.13 12.19 -16.52
CA ASP A 2 63.58 11.36 -15.47
C ASP A 2 62.06 11.37 -15.52
N LYS A 3 61.51 10.16 -15.65
CA LYS A 3 60.09 9.87 -15.46
C LYS A 3 59.73 10.26 -14.02
N LYS A 4 58.90 11.29 -13.84
CA LYS A 4 58.19 11.53 -12.58
C LYS A 4 57.10 10.47 -12.44
N THR A 5 57.41 9.46 -11.63
CA THR A 5 56.46 8.54 -11.03
C THR A 5 55.53 9.29 -10.09
N SER A 6 54.25 8.95 -10.20
CA SER A 6 53.15 9.30 -9.30
C SER A 6 53.50 8.91 -7.85
N PRO A 7 53.08 9.68 -6.83
CA PRO A 7 53.41 9.35 -5.45
C PRO A 7 52.63 8.11 -5.00
N GLU A 8 53.36 7.01 -4.79
CA GLU A 8 52.88 5.83 -4.07
C GLU A 8 52.49 6.23 -2.65
N CYS A 9 51.19 6.35 -2.39
CA CYS A 9 50.65 6.50 -1.05
C CYS A 9 50.60 5.11 -0.39
N ASN A 10 51.75 4.64 0.10
CA ASN A 10 51.87 3.37 0.79
C ASN A 10 52.64 3.58 2.10
N THR A 11 51.93 4.05 3.12
CA THR A 11 52.34 3.89 4.53
C THR A 11 51.17 3.28 5.28
N SER A 12 50.96 1.97 5.13
CA SER A 12 50.03 1.26 6.01
C SER A 12 50.62 1.30 7.42
N SER A 13 49.98 2.00 8.35
CA SER A 13 50.41 1.94 9.75
C SER A 13 50.30 0.50 10.28
N ASP A 14 51.19 0.12 11.19
CA ASP A 14 51.15 -1.18 11.87
C ASP A 14 49.91 -1.36 12.78
N LEU A 15 49.13 -0.29 12.96
CA LEU A 15 48.01 -0.25 13.90
C LEU A 15 46.66 -0.50 13.21
N TYR A 16 46.50 -0.14 11.94
CA TYR A 16 45.21 -0.25 11.26
C TYR A 16 45.30 -0.57 9.75
N ARG A 17 44.16 -0.93 9.17
CA ARG A 17 43.93 -1.00 7.71
C ARG A 17 42.57 -0.41 7.39
N ALA A 18 42.51 0.60 6.52
CA ALA A 18 41.25 1.17 6.03
C ALA A 18 40.33 0.07 5.47
N ARG A 19 39.05 0.12 5.82
CA ARG A 19 38.02 -0.80 5.31
C ARG A 19 37.12 -0.10 4.32
N SER A 20 36.54 1.03 4.72
CA SER A 20 35.64 1.82 3.87
C SER A 20 35.35 3.17 4.48
N LEU A 21 35.33 4.20 3.65
CA LEU A 21 34.64 5.46 3.88
C LEU A 21 33.41 5.53 2.98
N ARG A 22 32.24 5.75 3.57
CA ARG A 22 30.96 5.83 2.84
C ARG A 22 30.15 7.01 3.33
N THR A 23 29.35 7.58 2.45
CA THR A 23 28.34 8.57 2.84
C THR A 23 26.96 7.96 2.93
N PHE A 24 26.14 8.54 3.80
CA PHE A 24 24.72 8.22 3.89
C PHE A 24 23.92 9.43 4.37
N ILE A 25 22.61 9.38 4.15
CA ILE A 25 21.65 10.26 4.83
C ILE A 25 20.82 9.43 5.82
N SER A 26 20.37 10.07 6.89
CA SER A 26 19.42 9.51 7.84
C SER A 26 18.13 10.34 7.79
N PRO A 27 16.98 9.76 7.44
CA PRO A 27 15.71 10.50 7.43
C PRO A 27 15.34 10.96 8.85
N ILE A 28 14.85 12.19 8.99
CA ILE A 28 14.58 12.87 10.28
C ILE A 28 13.35 12.28 11.03
N LYS A 29 12.60 11.35 10.43
CA LYS A 29 11.41 10.76 11.08
C LYS A 29 11.84 9.95 12.31
N LEU A 30 11.33 10.34 13.48
CA LEU A 30 11.54 9.62 14.74
C LEU A 30 11.20 8.12 14.55
N ASP A 31 12.12 7.29 15.03
CA ASP A 31 12.11 5.82 15.16
C ASP A 31 12.65 4.91 14.03
N ASP A 32 13.21 5.43 12.93
CA ASP A 32 13.95 4.58 11.98
C ASP A 32 15.46 4.94 11.94
N ASN A 33 16.28 4.10 12.59
CA ASN A 33 17.76 4.13 12.53
C ASN A 33 18.34 3.76 11.13
N LYS A 34 17.61 4.07 10.06
CA LYS A 34 17.87 3.57 8.70
C LYS A 34 18.87 4.46 7.97
N ARG A 35 20.08 3.94 7.75
CA ARG A 35 21.15 4.59 6.96
C ARG A 35 20.97 4.33 5.47
N LEU A 36 20.77 5.39 4.68
CA LEU A 36 20.63 5.31 3.23
C LEU A 36 21.98 5.63 2.55
N TYR A 37 22.81 4.60 2.36
CA TYR A 37 24.13 4.75 1.73
C TYR A 37 24.00 5.01 0.23
N ARG A 38 24.56 6.13 -0.23
CA ARG A 38 24.62 6.55 -1.64
C ARG A 38 25.85 7.44 -1.86
N GLN A 39 26.18 7.71 -3.11
CA GLN A 39 27.16 8.74 -3.50
C GLN A 39 26.51 9.94 -4.17
N VAL A 40 25.29 9.79 -4.68
CA VAL A 40 24.55 10.88 -5.33
C VAL A 40 23.29 11.16 -4.53
N TYR A 41 23.09 12.44 -4.22
CA TYR A 41 21.98 12.95 -3.43
C TYR A 41 21.30 14.10 -4.14
N GLU A 42 20.00 14.25 -3.90
CA GLU A 42 19.24 15.43 -4.33
C GLU A 42 19.27 16.49 -3.22
N ARG A 43 19.50 17.76 -3.57
CA ARG A 43 19.63 18.86 -2.61
C ARG A 43 18.45 18.90 -1.64
N ILE A 44 17.25 18.81 -2.17
CA ILE A 44 16.01 18.94 -1.40
C ILE A 44 15.60 17.69 -0.61
N GLU A 45 16.44 16.64 -0.55
CA GLU A 45 16.28 15.52 0.39
C GLU A 45 17.34 15.54 1.52
N VAL A 46 18.31 16.43 1.47
CA VAL A 46 19.47 16.44 2.38
C VAL A 46 19.39 17.59 3.38
N SER A 47 19.41 17.26 4.67
CA SER A 47 19.78 18.17 5.76
C SER A 47 21.26 18.00 6.11
N TYR A 48 21.62 16.78 6.50
CA TYR A 48 22.97 16.36 6.85
C TYR A 48 23.42 15.19 5.97
N ILE A 49 24.66 15.25 5.49
CA ILE A 49 25.34 14.10 4.89
C ILE A 49 26.31 13.55 5.93
N TYR A 50 26.12 12.29 6.27
CA TYR A 50 26.93 11.58 7.23
C TYR A 50 28.06 10.87 6.51
N ALA A 51 29.23 10.84 7.13
CA ALA A 51 30.34 9.97 6.76
C ALA A 51 30.46 8.86 7.79
N GLU A 52 30.54 7.62 7.31
CA GLU A 52 30.93 6.46 8.11
C GLU A 52 32.29 5.97 7.65
N PHE A 53 33.28 6.10 8.53
CA PHE A 53 34.61 5.56 8.32
C PHE A 53 34.80 4.29 9.15
N CYS A 54 35.19 3.21 8.48
CA CYS A 54 35.52 1.94 9.10
C CYS A 54 36.96 1.54 8.79
N PHE A 55 37.66 1.01 9.78
CA PHE A 55 38.97 0.39 9.60
C PHE A 55 39.13 -0.84 10.49
N PHE A 56 39.98 -1.76 10.05
CA PHE A 56 40.39 -2.91 10.83
C PHE A 56 41.48 -2.52 11.83
N ASN A 57 41.32 -2.93 13.07
CA ASN A 57 42.32 -2.84 14.12
C ASN A 57 43.33 -3.99 13.97
N LYS A 58 44.56 -3.69 13.54
CA LYS A 58 45.62 -4.71 13.41
C LYS A 58 46.16 -5.18 14.77
N LYS A 59 45.84 -4.47 15.86
CA LYS A 59 46.19 -4.81 17.25
C LYS A 59 45.04 -5.47 18.02
N PHE A 60 44.05 -5.98 17.29
CA PHE A 60 43.00 -6.83 17.85
C PHE A 60 43.61 -8.04 18.55
N ASP A 61 43.09 -8.39 19.73
CA ASP A 61 43.62 -9.39 20.68
C ASP A 61 45.04 -9.12 21.22
N GLU A 62 45.75 -8.08 20.76
CA GLU A 62 47.12 -7.75 21.18
C GLU A 62 47.15 -6.68 22.26
N GLN A 63 46.76 -5.44 21.94
CA GLN A 63 46.88 -4.29 22.84
C GLN A 63 45.93 -3.13 22.49
N ASP A 64 45.54 -2.37 23.51
CA ASP A 64 44.85 -1.09 23.33
C ASP A 64 45.82 -0.05 22.76
N TRP A 65 45.29 0.90 21.97
CA TRP A 65 46.06 2.04 21.48
C TRP A 65 45.16 3.26 21.26
N ASP A 66 45.75 4.46 21.26
CA ASP A 66 45.01 5.70 21.07
C ASP A 66 45.12 6.19 19.62
N ALA A 67 44.00 6.66 19.07
CA ALA A 67 43.90 7.22 17.73
C ALA A 67 43.30 8.63 17.80
N SER A 68 43.90 9.58 17.08
CA SER A 68 43.25 10.83 16.72
C SER A 68 42.64 10.66 15.33
N ILE A 69 41.33 10.71 15.22
CA ILE A 69 40.60 10.46 13.98
C ILE A 69 39.90 11.75 13.58
N ASP A 70 40.24 12.26 12.39
CA ASP A 70 39.61 13.46 11.84
C ASP A 70 38.76 13.07 10.63
N LEU A 71 37.49 13.47 10.64
CA LEU A 71 36.63 13.42 9.47
C LEU A 71 36.45 14.85 8.96
N LYS A 72 36.89 15.09 7.73
CA LYS A 72 36.88 16.41 7.11
C LYS A 72 36.07 16.38 5.84
N VAL A 73 35.30 17.43 5.61
CA VAL A 73 34.45 17.55 4.43
C VAL A 73 34.81 18.76 3.61
N TYR A 74 34.86 18.56 2.31
CA TYR A 74 35.33 19.53 1.35
C TYR A 74 34.35 19.70 0.19
N GLU A 75 34.21 20.93 -0.27
CA GLU A 75 33.66 21.25 -1.59
C GLU A 75 34.78 21.18 -2.63
N VAL A 76 34.54 20.44 -3.72
CA VAL A 76 35.49 20.22 -4.80
C VAL A 76 35.09 21.11 -5.98
N SER A 77 35.67 22.30 -6.05
CA SER A 77 35.51 23.20 -7.21
C SER A 77 36.46 22.81 -8.35
N GLU A 78 36.26 23.37 -9.54
CA GLU A 78 37.19 23.22 -10.68
C GLU A 78 38.57 23.88 -10.44
N ALA A 79 38.71 24.71 -9.39
CA ALA A 79 39.99 25.29 -9.01
C ALA A 79 40.89 24.28 -8.29
N ASP A 80 42.21 24.43 -8.42
CA ASP A 80 43.23 23.46 -7.97
C ASP A 80 43.21 23.08 -6.47
N PHE A 81 42.39 23.73 -5.63
CA PHE A 81 42.31 23.47 -4.20
C PHE A 81 40.85 23.33 -3.71
N PRO A 82 40.50 22.20 -3.05
CA PRO A 82 39.18 22.02 -2.45
C PRO A 82 38.98 22.94 -1.23
N ILE A 83 37.75 23.40 -1.03
CA ILE A 83 37.39 24.30 0.07
C ILE A 83 36.95 23.46 1.25
N GLU A 84 37.62 23.61 2.41
CA GLU A 84 37.23 22.92 3.65
C GLU A 84 35.92 23.51 4.18
N LEU A 85 34.88 22.68 4.28
CA LEU A 85 33.60 23.08 4.82
C LEU A 85 33.55 22.86 6.33
N GLY A 86 34.08 21.72 6.79
CA GLY A 86 34.03 21.30 8.19
C GLY A 86 35.05 20.22 8.53
N ASN A 87 35.38 20.13 9.81
CA ASN A 87 36.34 19.18 10.36
C ASN A 87 35.95 18.83 11.80
N THR A 88 35.85 17.54 12.08
CA THR A 88 35.68 17.03 13.44
C THR A 88 36.86 16.15 13.81
N GLN A 89 37.59 16.58 14.83
CA GLN A 89 38.68 15.81 15.42
C GLN A 89 38.17 15.05 16.65
N THR A 90 38.30 13.73 16.63
CA THR A 90 37.91 12.86 17.73
C THR A 90 39.12 12.07 18.22
N SER A 91 39.47 12.23 19.49
CA SER A 91 40.40 11.31 20.16
C SER A 91 39.63 10.09 20.63
N ARG A 92 40.06 8.90 20.21
CA ARG A 92 39.42 7.63 20.54
C ARG A 92 40.45 6.60 20.97
N LYS A 93 40.19 5.97 22.11
CA LYS A 93 40.92 4.76 22.53
C LYS A 93 40.36 3.55 21.77
N VAL A 94 41.20 2.92 20.95
CA VAL A 94 40.89 1.67 20.24
C VAL A 94 41.23 0.50 21.14
N SER A 95 40.22 -0.28 21.52
CA SER A 95 40.39 -1.45 22.37
C SER A 95 40.95 -2.63 21.58
N LYS A 96 41.79 -3.46 22.20
CA LYS A 96 42.19 -4.75 21.66
C LYS A 96 41.00 -5.70 21.39
N ASP A 97 39.85 -5.48 22.02
CA ASP A 97 38.66 -6.32 21.86
C ASP A 97 37.76 -5.83 20.69
N GLU A 98 38.13 -4.74 20.00
CA GLU A 98 37.39 -4.18 18.86
C GLU A 98 38.16 -4.46 17.55
N ASN A 99 37.69 -5.42 16.75
CA ASN A 99 38.32 -5.78 15.47
C ASN A 99 38.06 -4.74 14.36
N ILE A 100 36.84 -4.21 14.30
CA ILE A 100 36.45 -3.18 13.33
C ILE A 100 36.01 -1.96 14.11
N VAL A 101 36.71 -0.86 13.88
CA VAL A 101 36.39 0.44 14.48
C VAL A 101 35.56 1.23 13.49
N THR A 102 34.38 1.71 13.94
CA THR A 102 33.50 2.57 13.15
C THR A 102 33.42 3.96 13.78
N VAL A 103 33.74 4.99 13.00
CA VAL A 103 33.59 6.40 13.36
C VAL A 103 32.60 7.04 12.40
N THR A 104 31.66 7.79 12.95
CA THR A 104 30.65 8.49 12.17
C THR A 104 30.66 9.97 12.50
N ASP A 105 30.54 10.80 11.49
CA ASP A 105 30.32 12.22 11.64
C ASP A 105 29.35 12.74 10.57
N ASN A 106 28.91 13.98 10.68
CA ASN A 106 27.97 14.59 9.75
C ASN A 106 28.24 16.06 9.54
N TRP A 107 27.79 16.56 8.40
CA TRP A 107 27.86 17.98 8.10
C TRP A 107 26.59 18.45 7.38
N GLY A 108 26.14 19.67 7.68
CA GLY A 108 24.91 20.22 7.13
C GLY A 108 24.19 21.18 8.08
N ARG A 109 22.90 21.38 7.82
CA ARG A 109 21.99 22.21 8.64
C ARG A 109 20.66 21.49 8.85
N GLU A 110 19.94 21.90 9.88
CA GLU A 110 18.65 21.30 10.25
C GLU A 110 17.60 21.43 9.13
N ALA A 111 17.55 22.58 8.46
CA ALA A 111 16.65 22.80 7.32
C ALA A 111 17.15 22.05 6.07
N VAL A 112 16.27 21.23 5.49
CA VAL A 112 16.55 20.46 4.27
C VAL A 112 16.80 21.40 3.09
N GLY A 113 17.83 21.10 2.29
CA GLY A 113 18.19 21.85 1.07
C GLY A 113 18.86 23.21 1.31
N ASP A 114 19.06 23.62 2.57
CA ASP A 114 19.59 24.94 2.91
C ASP A 114 21.12 25.04 2.81
N TYR A 115 21.83 23.93 3.01
CA TYR A 115 23.30 23.96 3.10
C TYR A 115 24.03 23.52 1.82
N TRP A 116 23.60 22.41 1.23
CA TRP A 116 24.34 21.77 0.14
C TRP A 116 23.90 22.31 -1.21
N ASP A 117 24.77 23.06 -1.88
CA ASP A 117 24.55 23.46 -3.28
C ASP A 117 24.88 22.30 -4.24
N SER A 118 24.33 22.36 -5.46
CA SER A 118 24.66 21.38 -6.51
C SER A 118 26.15 21.40 -6.81
N GLY A 119 26.81 20.25 -6.74
CA GLY A 119 28.25 20.20 -6.87
C GLY A 119 28.88 18.87 -6.50
N LYS A 120 30.22 18.86 -6.56
CA LYS A 120 31.06 17.73 -6.16
C LYS A 120 31.66 18.02 -4.80
N TYR A 121 31.63 17.02 -3.93
CA TYR A 121 32.15 17.10 -2.59
C TYR A 121 32.97 15.86 -2.27
N ARG A 122 33.75 15.91 -1.19
CA ARG A 122 34.43 14.73 -0.68
C ARG A 122 34.57 14.75 0.83
N TRP A 123 34.46 13.58 1.42
CA TRP A 123 34.92 13.32 2.78
C TRP A 123 36.32 12.76 2.75
N GLU A 124 37.13 13.18 3.71
CA GLU A 124 38.46 12.65 3.97
C GLU A 124 38.52 12.11 5.39
N ALA A 125 39.03 10.88 5.53
CA ALA A 125 39.29 10.28 6.82
C ALA A 125 40.78 10.31 7.11
N TRP A 126 41.16 10.90 8.24
CA TRP A 126 42.53 11.03 8.70
C TRP A 126 42.70 10.26 10.02
N ILE A 127 43.83 9.56 10.18
CA ILE A 127 44.22 8.98 11.47
C ILE A 127 45.62 9.49 11.81
N ASN A 128 45.78 10.06 13.00
CA ASN A 128 47.05 10.60 13.52
C ASN A 128 47.72 11.58 12.53
N GLY A 129 46.91 12.40 11.84
CA GLY A 129 47.38 13.37 10.85
C GLY A 129 47.76 12.80 9.48
N GLN A 130 47.51 11.52 9.21
CA GLN A 130 47.71 10.91 7.89
C GLN A 130 46.37 10.67 7.18
N LEU A 131 46.28 11.02 5.89
CA LEU A 131 45.10 10.75 5.07
C LEU A 131 44.99 9.24 4.81
N VAL A 132 43.86 8.65 5.14
CA VAL A 132 43.63 7.21 5.10
C VAL A 132 42.67 6.81 3.99
N ASP A 133 41.58 7.56 3.81
CA ASP A 133 40.58 7.27 2.80
C ASP A 133 39.90 8.56 2.32
N VAL A 134 39.41 8.55 1.08
CA VAL A 134 38.71 9.68 0.44
C VAL A 134 37.47 9.14 -0.24
N HIS A 135 36.33 9.74 0.05
CA HIS A 135 35.05 9.36 -0.54
C HIS A 135 34.38 10.56 -1.18
N GLU A 136 34.28 10.55 -2.50
CA GLU A 136 33.58 11.58 -3.26
C GLU A 136 32.07 11.31 -3.29
N PHE A 137 31.30 12.37 -3.19
CA PHE A 137 29.85 12.36 -3.33
C PHE A 137 29.38 13.60 -4.10
N TYR A 138 28.16 13.55 -4.59
CA TYR A 138 27.61 14.53 -5.50
C TYR A 138 26.24 14.96 -5.01
N VAL A 139 26.00 16.26 -5.01
CA VAL A 139 24.69 16.84 -4.76
C VAL A 139 24.18 17.39 -6.08
N GLN A 140 22.95 17.04 -6.43
CA GLN A 140 22.26 17.47 -7.63
C GLN A 140 21.03 18.31 -7.21
N ASP A 141 20.53 19.18 -8.09
CA ASP A 141 19.46 20.13 -7.76
C ASP A 141 18.47 20.25 -8.94
N PHE A 142 17.89 19.11 -9.32
CA PHE A 142 16.89 19.04 -10.40
C PHE A 142 15.49 18.69 -9.88
N GLY A 143 15.39 18.28 -8.62
CA GLY A 143 14.14 17.96 -7.95
C GLY A 143 14.06 16.51 -7.46
N LEU A 144 13.17 16.29 -6.51
CA LEU A 144 13.07 15.04 -5.77
C LEU A 144 12.58 13.90 -6.66
N VAL A 145 13.37 12.83 -6.74
CA VAL A 145 12.97 11.61 -7.44
C VAL A 145 11.94 10.86 -6.60
N LYS A 146 10.76 10.64 -7.19
CA LYS A 146 9.69 9.81 -6.63
C LYS A 146 9.42 8.67 -7.59
N ALA A 147 8.73 7.63 -7.11
CA ALA A 147 8.24 6.62 -8.02
C ALA A 147 7.35 7.28 -9.10
N GLY A 148 7.58 6.95 -10.37
CA GLY A 148 6.91 7.53 -11.54
C GLY A 148 7.02 9.04 -11.76
N GLU A 149 7.82 9.77 -10.99
CA GLU A 149 8.14 11.19 -11.22
C GLU A 149 9.65 11.37 -11.04
N ASN A 150 10.36 11.53 -12.15
CA ASN A 150 11.81 11.65 -12.17
C ASN A 150 12.21 12.85 -13.04
N PRO A 151 12.70 13.96 -12.45
CA PRO A 151 13.09 15.13 -13.22
C PRO A 151 14.38 14.93 -14.02
N TYR A 152 15.13 13.85 -13.76
CA TYR A 152 16.41 13.59 -14.42
C TYR A 152 16.24 12.93 -15.79
N PHE A 153 15.37 11.92 -15.86
CA PHE A 153 15.21 11.12 -17.07
C PHE A 153 13.91 10.33 -17.14
N ASN A 154 13.46 10.05 -18.37
CA ASN A 154 12.47 9.01 -18.65
C ASN A 154 13.17 7.68 -18.98
N VAL A 155 12.56 6.54 -18.64
CA VAL A 155 13.06 5.23 -19.08
C VAL A 155 12.41 4.87 -20.41
N PHE A 156 13.21 4.65 -21.46
CA PHE A 156 12.73 4.14 -22.73
C PHE A 156 12.63 2.61 -22.72
N SER A 157 13.68 1.94 -22.25
CA SER A 157 13.70 0.49 -22.19
C SER A 157 14.72 -0.03 -21.21
N LEU A 158 14.46 -1.23 -20.72
CA LEU A 158 15.41 -2.06 -19.98
C LEU A 158 15.53 -3.38 -20.74
N LYS A 159 16.64 -3.56 -21.46
CA LYS A 159 16.90 -4.72 -22.30
C LYS A 159 17.99 -5.59 -21.67
N LEU A 160 18.01 -6.86 -22.04
CA LEU A 160 18.99 -7.81 -21.53
C LEU A 160 19.75 -8.45 -22.69
N PHE A 161 21.06 -8.58 -22.53
CA PHE A 161 21.94 -9.22 -23.52
C PHE A 161 23.07 -9.98 -22.83
N GLU A 162 23.66 -10.92 -23.55
CA GLU A 162 24.84 -11.66 -23.08
C GLU A 162 26.09 -11.02 -23.69
N SER A 163 27.15 -10.92 -22.89
CA SER A 163 28.45 -10.43 -23.34
C SER A 163 29.56 -10.99 -22.45
N PRO A 164 30.84 -10.93 -22.85
CA PRO A 164 31.96 -11.18 -21.94
C PRO A 164 32.04 -10.17 -20.78
N SER A 165 33.12 -10.22 -19.99
CA SER A 165 33.43 -9.28 -18.90
C SER A 165 33.35 -7.79 -19.28
N THR A 166 33.49 -7.52 -20.58
CA THR A 166 33.38 -6.21 -21.19
C THR A 166 32.22 -6.24 -22.17
N PRO A 167 31.22 -5.36 -22.03
CA PRO A 167 30.05 -5.35 -22.89
C PRO A 167 30.41 -4.95 -24.32
N GLU A 168 29.86 -5.69 -25.29
CA GLU A 168 30.00 -5.36 -26.70
C GLU A 168 29.34 -4.02 -27.06
N PRO A 169 29.79 -3.34 -28.12
CA PRO A 169 29.13 -2.15 -28.66
C PRO A 169 27.65 -2.40 -28.98
N ILE A 170 26.81 -1.37 -28.81
CA ILE A 170 25.34 -1.46 -28.93
C ILE A 170 24.88 -2.02 -30.28
N ASP A 171 25.56 -1.66 -31.37
CA ASP A 171 25.27 -2.11 -32.74
C ASP A 171 25.48 -3.62 -32.95
N LYS A 172 26.18 -4.29 -32.03
CA LYS A 172 26.47 -5.73 -32.08
C LYS A 172 25.66 -6.57 -31.10
N ARG A 173 24.89 -5.92 -30.19
CA ARG A 173 24.17 -6.61 -29.12
C ARG A 173 23.02 -7.45 -29.66
N ALA A 174 22.94 -8.69 -29.20
CA ALA A 174 21.79 -9.57 -29.39
C ALA A 174 20.98 -9.62 -28.08
N TYR A 175 19.76 -9.07 -28.11
CA TYR A 175 18.88 -9.06 -26.94
C TYR A 175 18.14 -10.38 -26.77
N LEU A 176 18.08 -10.84 -25.52
CA LEU A 176 17.55 -12.15 -25.15
C LEU A 176 16.46 -12.03 -24.07
N LEU A 177 15.44 -12.89 -24.19
CA LEU A 177 14.42 -13.16 -23.16
C LEU A 177 14.80 -14.36 -22.30
N THR A 178 15.51 -15.32 -22.88
CA THR A 178 15.97 -16.53 -22.21
C THR A 178 17.44 -16.76 -22.50
N PHE A 179 18.23 -16.89 -21.45
CA PHE A 179 19.67 -17.13 -21.46
C PHE A 179 19.95 -18.61 -21.22
N ARG A 180 21.11 -19.08 -21.66
CA ARG A 180 21.50 -20.48 -21.50
C ARG A 180 22.19 -20.73 -20.16
N PHE A 181 21.63 -21.61 -19.34
CA PHE A 181 22.20 -21.94 -18.03
C PHE A 181 23.61 -22.56 -18.06
N ASP A 182 24.02 -23.13 -19.20
CA ASP A 182 25.28 -23.86 -19.35
C ASP A 182 26.39 -23.03 -20.02
N THR A 183 26.05 -21.91 -20.68
CA THR A 183 27.01 -21.08 -21.39
C THR A 183 26.99 -19.61 -20.98
N SER A 184 25.86 -19.07 -20.52
CA SER A 184 25.72 -17.64 -20.23
C SER A 184 26.48 -17.25 -18.98
N ARG A 185 27.63 -16.59 -19.17
CA ARG A 185 28.52 -16.17 -18.07
C ARG A 185 28.14 -14.83 -17.48
N PHE A 186 27.94 -13.82 -18.32
CA PHE A 186 27.42 -12.52 -17.88
C PHE A 186 26.12 -12.19 -18.59
N ILE A 187 25.16 -11.76 -17.79
CA ILE A 187 23.91 -11.18 -18.26
C ILE A 187 23.99 -9.69 -17.95
N TYR A 188 23.90 -8.89 -19.00
CA TYR A 188 23.90 -7.43 -18.92
C TYR A 188 22.49 -6.88 -19.00
N ALA A 189 22.18 -5.97 -18.10
CA ALA A 189 21.02 -5.09 -18.19
C ALA A 189 21.45 -3.76 -18.83
N GLU A 190 20.79 -3.39 -19.91
CA GLU A 190 20.92 -2.13 -20.63
C GLU A 190 19.70 -1.27 -20.33
N LEU A 191 19.89 -0.19 -19.56
CA LEU A 191 18.88 0.84 -19.33
C LEU A 191 19.08 1.96 -20.36
N ASP A 192 18.10 2.14 -21.23
CA ASP A 192 18.01 3.24 -22.17
C ASP A 192 17.12 4.34 -21.59
N ILE A 193 17.65 5.54 -21.46
CA ILE A 193 16.97 6.68 -20.84
C ILE A 193 16.94 7.90 -21.77
N GLU A 194 15.90 8.71 -21.61
CA GLU A 194 15.82 10.06 -22.14
C GLU A 194 16.33 11.04 -21.08
N ASN A 195 17.42 11.75 -21.34
CA ASN A 195 17.89 12.80 -20.45
C ASN A 195 16.95 14.03 -20.54
N LEU A 196 16.27 14.32 -19.44
CA LEU A 196 15.39 15.49 -19.31
C LEU A 196 16.14 16.77 -18.95
N GLN A 197 17.44 16.67 -18.63
CA GLN A 197 18.33 17.78 -18.32
C GLN A 197 19.41 17.93 -19.41
N PRO A 198 19.04 18.26 -20.67
CA PRO A 198 20.00 18.27 -21.78
C PRO A 198 21.01 19.41 -21.72
N GLU A 199 20.70 20.48 -20.99
CA GLU A 199 21.57 21.66 -20.85
C GLU A 199 22.62 21.50 -19.74
N SER A 200 22.50 20.47 -18.91
CA SER A 200 23.35 20.24 -17.74
C SER A 200 24.00 18.86 -17.78
N LYS A 201 25.22 18.78 -17.25
CA LYS A 201 25.86 17.49 -16.94
C LYS A 201 25.58 17.15 -15.49
N TRP A 202 25.11 15.95 -15.23
CA TRP A 202 24.73 15.52 -13.89
C TRP A 202 25.27 14.14 -13.58
N TRP A 203 25.60 13.90 -12.31
CA TRP A 203 26.04 12.59 -11.84
C TRP A 203 24.85 11.74 -11.44
N GLY A 204 24.84 10.49 -11.87
CA GLY A 204 23.84 9.51 -11.48
C GLY A 204 24.45 8.24 -10.94
N GLU A 205 23.87 7.72 -9.87
CA GLU A 205 24.21 6.44 -9.27
C GLU A 205 23.03 5.48 -9.47
N PHE A 206 23.25 4.46 -10.29
CA PHE A 206 22.25 3.48 -10.69
C PHE A 206 22.58 2.12 -10.07
N PHE A 207 21.62 1.53 -9.37
CA PHE A 207 21.76 0.22 -8.77
C PHE A 207 20.93 -0.80 -9.53
N PHE A 208 21.57 -1.83 -10.05
CA PHE A 208 20.94 -2.94 -10.75
C PHE A 208 20.90 -4.14 -9.81
N HIS A 209 19.71 -4.49 -9.30
CA HIS A 209 19.49 -5.59 -8.36
C HIS A 209 18.85 -6.77 -9.10
N PHE A 210 19.43 -7.96 -8.93
CA PHE A 210 18.96 -9.18 -9.57
C PHE A 210 18.32 -10.10 -8.53
N TYR A 211 17.14 -10.63 -8.85
CA TYR A 211 16.37 -11.53 -8.02
C TYR A 211 15.96 -12.78 -8.80
N ASN A 212 15.77 -13.90 -8.12
CA ASN A 212 15.17 -15.11 -8.70
C ASN A 212 13.63 -15.12 -8.56
N ASP A 213 12.96 -16.19 -9.00
CA ASP A 213 11.50 -16.35 -8.99
C ASP A 213 10.93 -16.31 -7.56
N ALA A 214 11.70 -16.82 -6.59
CA ALA A 214 11.41 -16.74 -5.17
C ALA A 214 11.67 -15.35 -4.55
N LYS A 215 12.01 -14.34 -5.35
CA LYS A 215 12.39 -12.97 -4.94
C LYS A 215 13.59 -12.91 -4.00
N GLN A 216 14.47 -13.90 -4.03
CA GLN A 216 15.72 -13.89 -3.29
C GLN A 216 16.76 -13.06 -4.06
N PHE A 217 17.53 -12.25 -3.33
CA PHE A 217 18.58 -11.41 -3.90
C PHE A 217 19.77 -12.26 -4.38
N ILE A 218 20.10 -12.16 -5.66
CA ILE A 218 21.20 -12.89 -6.30
C ILE A 218 22.47 -12.04 -6.33
N GLY A 219 22.33 -10.74 -6.58
CA GLY A 219 23.45 -9.83 -6.63
C GLY A 219 23.05 -8.45 -7.11
N SER A 220 24.00 -7.51 -7.00
CA SER A 220 23.82 -6.13 -7.43
C SER A 220 25.03 -5.60 -8.16
N LYS A 221 24.80 -4.64 -9.06
CA LYS A 221 25.84 -3.81 -9.64
C LYS A 221 25.48 -2.34 -9.53
N THR A 222 26.41 -1.53 -9.07
CA THR A 222 26.25 -0.07 -8.94
C THR A 222 27.06 0.60 -10.04
N ILE A 223 26.43 1.52 -10.77
CA ILE A 223 27.03 2.29 -11.85
C ILE A 223 26.93 3.77 -11.49
N LEU A 224 28.08 4.39 -11.21
CA LEU A 224 28.23 5.82 -11.06
C LEU A 224 28.71 6.40 -12.38
N CYS A 225 27.93 7.26 -13.01
CA CYS A 225 28.28 7.88 -14.28
C CYS A 225 27.84 9.34 -14.37
N GLN A 226 28.49 10.11 -15.24
CA GLN A 226 28.04 11.44 -15.62
C GLN A 226 27.16 11.32 -16.87
N VAL A 227 25.89 11.70 -16.73
CA VAL A 227 24.91 11.69 -17.81
C VAL A 227 24.99 13.02 -18.56
N GLU A 228 25.01 12.93 -19.89
CA GLU A 228 25.06 14.06 -20.79
C GLU A 228 24.40 13.70 -22.13
N SER A 229 23.80 14.68 -22.81
CA SER A 229 23.10 14.44 -24.08
C SER A 229 24.09 14.29 -25.24
N LYS A 230 24.58 13.07 -25.46
CA LYS A 230 25.54 12.72 -26.52
C LYS A 230 24.91 12.18 -27.81
N ARG A 231 23.64 11.77 -27.78
CA ARG A 231 22.94 11.08 -28.87
C ARG A 231 21.68 11.82 -29.31
N ALA A 232 21.11 11.42 -30.45
CA ALA A 232 19.80 11.89 -30.89
C ALA A 232 18.72 11.64 -29.81
N ASN A 233 17.74 12.54 -29.72
CA ASN A 233 16.64 12.52 -28.74
C ASN A 233 17.11 12.55 -27.27
N ASN A 234 18.23 13.19 -26.96
CA ASN A 234 18.78 13.26 -25.60
C ASN A 234 18.98 11.90 -24.92
N SER A 235 19.17 10.83 -25.69
CA SER A 235 19.27 9.48 -25.13
C SER A 235 20.63 9.20 -24.48
N TYR A 236 20.61 8.42 -23.40
CA TYR A 236 21.81 7.91 -22.72
C TYR A 236 21.59 6.44 -22.34
N VAL A 237 22.65 5.65 -22.38
CA VAL A 237 22.58 4.22 -22.07
C VAL A 237 23.46 3.93 -20.86
N ILE A 238 22.86 3.30 -19.85
CA ILE A 238 23.54 2.78 -18.67
C ILE A 238 23.50 1.26 -18.73
N GLU A 239 24.62 0.61 -18.45
CA GLU A 239 24.73 -0.84 -18.53
C GLU A 239 25.41 -1.45 -17.31
N ALA A 240 24.89 -2.60 -16.89
CA ALA A 240 25.38 -3.32 -15.73
C ALA A 240 25.32 -4.83 -15.97
N GLY A 241 26.48 -5.48 -15.96
CA GLY A 241 26.63 -6.92 -16.07
C GLY A 241 26.74 -7.60 -14.71
N LEU A 242 26.04 -8.72 -14.55
CA LEU A 242 26.23 -9.66 -13.44
C LEU A 242 26.65 -11.03 -13.98
N GLY A 243 27.71 -11.61 -13.41
CA GLY A 243 28.29 -12.84 -13.92
C GLY A 243 29.66 -13.14 -13.34
N SER A 244 30.34 -14.12 -13.93
CA SER A 244 31.70 -14.53 -13.59
C SER A 244 32.52 -14.83 -14.84
N ASP A 245 33.80 -14.45 -14.82
CA ASP A 245 34.74 -14.73 -15.91
C ASP A 245 35.13 -16.20 -16.01
N THR A 246 35.10 -16.90 -14.88
CA THR A 246 35.69 -18.24 -14.75
C THR A 246 34.66 -19.35 -14.91
N GLU A 247 33.44 -19.15 -14.43
CA GLU A 247 32.40 -20.18 -14.39
C GLU A 247 31.01 -19.62 -14.62
N VAL A 248 30.07 -20.48 -15.04
CA VAL A 248 28.67 -20.10 -15.16
C VAL A 248 28.01 -20.22 -13.80
N THR A 249 27.53 -19.09 -13.27
CA THR A 249 26.92 -19.01 -11.94
C THR A 249 25.39 -19.02 -11.96
N TRP A 250 24.79 -18.93 -13.15
CA TRP A 250 23.34 -18.85 -13.32
C TRP A 250 22.69 -20.24 -13.27
N VAL A 251 21.66 -20.38 -12.46
CA VAL A 251 20.86 -21.61 -12.35
C VAL A 251 19.59 -21.47 -13.18
N LYS A 252 19.02 -22.60 -13.63
CA LYS A 252 17.74 -22.58 -14.34
C LYS A 252 16.64 -22.03 -13.43
N ASP A 253 16.13 -20.85 -13.77
CA ASP A 253 15.08 -20.18 -13.02
C ASP A 253 14.52 -18.99 -13.83
N ASN A 254 13.43 -18.39 -13.34
CA ASN A 254 13.03 -17.06 -13.73
C ASN A 254 13.74 -16.03 -12.85
N TYR A 255 14.09 -14.90 -13.44
CA TYR A 255 14.80 -13.82 -12.77
C TYR A 255 14.15 -12.48 -13.08
N THR A 256 14.36 -11.53 -12.19
CA THR A 256 13.99 -10.13 -12.37
C THR A 256 15.20 -9.26 -12.09
N VAL A 257 15.48 -8.33 -13.01
CA VAL A 257 16.38 -7.21 -12.72
C VAL A 257 15.55 -5.99 -12.37
N GLU A 258 15.93 -5.28 -11.32
CA GLU A 258 15.38 -3.99 -10.92
C GLU A 258 16.46 -2.91 -10.99
N VAL A 259 16.11 -1.75 -11.52
CA VAL A 259 17.00 -0.59 -11.57
C VAL A 259 16.50 0.44 -10.57
N TRP A 260 17.40 0.90 -9.70
CA TRP A 260 17.13 1.90 -8.67
C TRP A 260 18.00 3.13 -8.88
N PHE A 261 17.43 4.30 -8.63
CA PHE A 261 18.07 5.61 -8.73
C PHE A 261 17.55 6.49 -7.61
N MET A 262 18.44 7.17 -6.87
CA MET A 262 18.07 8.03 -5.73
C MET A 262 17.12 7.35 -4.72
N GLY A 263 17.35 6.06 -4.45
CA GLY A 263 16.52 5.28 -3.51
C GLY A 263 15.13 4.89 -4.03
N GLN A 264 14.79 5.21 -5.27
CA GLN A 264 13.53 4.85 -5.92
C GLN A 264 13.75 3.81 -7.03
N LYS A 265 12.81 2.87 -7.18
CA LYS A 265 12.82 1.91 -8.29
C LYS A 265 12.39 2.65 -9.58
N MET A 266 13.21 2.56 -10.63
CA MET A 266 13.01 3.22 -11.92
C MET A 266 12.44 2.29 -12.98
N ALA A 267 12.88 1.03 -12.99
CA ALA A 267 12.47 0.04 -13.98
C ALA A 267 12.68 -1.38 -13.46
N SER A 268 11.97 -2.33 -14.06
CA SER A 268 12.27 -3.75 -13.91
C SER A 268 11.99 -4.53 -15.18
N ALA A 269 12.70 -5.64 -15.35
CA ALA A 269 12.55 -6.54 -16.48
C ALA A 269 12.70 -7.99 -15.99
N ALA A 270 11.80 -8.86 -16.44
CA ALA A 270 11.87 -10.29 -16.17
C ALA A 270 12.59 -11.02 -17.31
N PHE A 271 13.39 -12.01 -16.97
CA PHE A 271 14.05 -12.91 -17.92
C PHE A 271 14.12 -14.32 -17.35
N ALA A 272 14.45 -15.29 -18.21
CA ALA A 272 14.66 -16.67 -17.78
C ALA A 272 16.07 -17.12 -18.08
N VAL A 273 16.57 -18.05 -17.28
CA VAL A 273 17.76 -18.85 -17.60
C VAL A 273 17.28 -20.29 -17.76
N ASP A 274 17.50 -20.88 -18.92
CA ASP A 274 17.01 -22.23 -19.24
C ASP A 274 17.98 -22.95 -20.21
N THR A 275 17.59 -24.11 -20.73
CA THR A 275 18.30 -24.96 -21.67
C THR A 275 18.34 -24.41 -23.10
N ALA A 276 17.43 -23.51 -23.44
CA ALA A 276 17.30 -22.94 -24.78
C ALA A 276 17.31 -21.42 -24.73
N GLU A 277 18.13 -20.82 -25.59
CA GLU A 277 18.13 -19.37 -25.78
C GLU A 277 16.87 -18.92 -26.52
N LYS A 278 16.31 -17.77 -26.12
CA LYS A 278 15.23 -17.11 -26.87
C LYS A 278 15.59 -15.65 -27.09
N ARG A 279 15.65 -15.23 -28.35
CA ARG A 279 15.83 -13.83 -28.74
C ARG A 279 14.58 -13.01 -28.44
N GLY A 280 14.79 -11.77 -28.03
CA GLY A 280 13.73 -10.81 -27.77
C GLY A 280 14.15 -9.80 -26.70
N SER A 281 13.30 -8.81 -26.45
CA SER A 281 13.49 -7.86 -25.35
C SER A 281 12.40 -8.06 -24.32
N PRO A 282 12.74 -8.11 -23.02
CA PRO A 282 11.75 -8.23 -21.97
C PRO A 282 10.83 -7.01 -21.97
N LYS A 283 9.58 -7.21 -21.53
CA LYS A 283 8.69 -6.08 -21.28
C LYS A 283 9.27 -5.27 -20.13
N THR A 284 9.65 -4.03 -20.40
CA THR A 284 10.10 -3.09 -19.37
C THR A 284 8.90 -2.66 -18.54
N ILE A 285 8.98 -2.87 -17.23
CA ILE A 285 7.99 -2.45 -16.25
C ILE A 285 8.55 -1.21 -15.56
N ILE A 286 8.01 -0.05 -15.90
CA ILE A 286 8.32 1.22 -15.25
C ILE A 286 7.32 1.39 -14.09
N PRO A 287 7.78 1.64 -12.86
CA PRO A 287 6.87 1.93 -11.75
C PRO A 287 6.03 3.15 -12.09
N GLU A 288 4.72 2.94 -12.15
CA GLU A 288 3.76 4.03 -12.29
C GLU A 288 3.88 4.96 -11.07
N LYS A 289 3.58 6.24 -11.28
CA LYS A 289 3.55 7.23 -10.22
C LYS A 289 2.65 6.68 -9.10
N PRO A 290 3.15 6.50 -7.85
CA PRO A 290 2.25 6.35 -6.73
C PRO A 290 1.36 7.57 -6.80
N ILE A 291 0.06 7.35 -6.81
CA ILE A 291 -0.92 8.42 -6.80
C ILE A 291 -0.64 9.24 -5.53
N THR A 292 0.09 10.34 -5.72
CA THR A 292 0.59 11.24 -4.68
C THR A 292 0.04 12.61 -5.08
N ASP A 293 -1.08 12.98 -4.44
CA ASP A 293 -1.70 14.29 -4.16
C ASP A 293 -1.33 15.61 -4.90
N GLN A 294 -0.59 15.63 -6.01
CA GLN A 294 -0.17 16.88 -6.69
C GLN A 294 -0.46 16.95 -8.18
N GLU A 295 -1.04 15.92 -8.81
CA GLU A 295 -1.83 16.14 -10.02
C GLU A 295 -3.29 16.32 -9.61
N LYS A 296 -3.63 17.58 -9.33
CA LYS A 296 -5.01 18.04 -9.48
C LYS A 296 -5.44 17.56 -10.86
N PRO A 297 -6.52 16.78 -11.00
CA PRO A 297 -7.00 16.39 -12.31
C PRO A 297 -7.20 17.67 -13.11
N GLU A 298 -6.46 17.83 -14.20
CA GLU A 298 -6.85 18.76 -15.23
C GLU A 298 -8.29 18.40 -15.58
N SER A 299 -9.16 19.41 -15.50
CA SER A 299 -10.61 19.29 -15.36
C SER A 299 -11.25 18.36 -16.39
N THR A 300 -11.29 17.07 -16.10
CA THR A 300 -12.51 16.31 -16.32
C THR A 300 -13.38 16.65 -15.13
N MET A 301 -14.53 17.28 -15.38
CA MET A 301 -15.47 17.66 -14.34
C MET A 301 -15.76 16.45 -13.46
N LEU A 302 -15.08 16.39 -12.30
CA LEU A 302 -15.36 15.39 -11.29
C LEU A 302 -16.68 15.76 -10.63
N PRO A 303 -17.45 14.76 -10.20
CA PRO A 303 -18.74 14.94 -9.56
C PRO A 303 -18.68 16.00 -8.45
N GLY A 304 -19.60 16.96 -8.48
CA GLY A 304 -19.77 17.90 -7.35
C GLY A 304 -20.07 17.12 -6.07
N GLU A 305 -19.83 17.71 -4.89
CA GLU A 305 -20.12 17.06 -3.59
C GLU A 305 -21.54 16.45 -3.54
N GLU A 306 -22.51 17.08 -4.21
CA GLU A 306 -23.88 16.56 -4.30
C GLU A 306 -24.03 15.25 -5.07
N GLU A 307 -23.21 15.04 -6.08
CA GLU A 307 -23.18 13.84 -6.92
C GLU A 307 -22.43 12.71 -6.20
N LEU A 308 -21.46 13.05 -5.35
CA LEU A 308 -20.72 12.10 -4.52
C LEU A 308 -21.58 11.44 -3.43
N PHE A 309 -22.55 12.19 -2.90
CA PHE A 309 -23.56 11.70 -1.96
C PHE A 309 -24.87 11.27 -2.66
N SER A 310 -24.96 11.33 -4.00
CA SER A 310 -26.19 11.00 -4.74
C SER A 310 -26.60 9.53 -4.55
N ASP A 311 -25.63 8.61 -4.52
CA ASP A 311 -25.86 7.20 -4.23
C ASP A 311 -26.49 6.98 -2.83
N LEU A 312 -26.18 7.87 -1.88
CA LEU A 312 -26.75 7.85 -0.54
C LEU A 312 -28.11 8.55 -0.48
N LYS A 313 -28.43 9.49 -1.39
CA LYS A 313 -29.77 10.12 -1.48
C LYS A 313 -30.85 9.07 -1.79
N GLY A 314 -30.50 8.02 -2.55
CA GLY A 314 -31.40 6.90 -2.86
C GLY A 314 -31.47 5.81 -1.79
N LEU A 315 -30.70 5.90 -0.69
CA LEU A 315 -30.78 4.97 0.43
C LEU A 315 -31.64 5.59 1.54
N VAL A 316 -32.81 5.02 1.73
CA VAL A 316 -33.78 5.40 2.75
C VAL A 316 -33.19 5.09 4.15
N GLY A 317 -33.46 5.91 5.16
CA GLY A 317 -33.14 5.60 6.58
C GLY A 317 -31.68 5.70 7.03
N LEU A 318 -30.77 6.22 6.20
CA LEU A 318 -29.34 6.33 6.52
C LEU A 318 -28.87 7.77 6.83
N ASP A 319 -29.77 8.66 7.26
CA ASP A 319 -29.43 10.07 7.49
C ASP A 319 -28.33 10.26 8.56
N GLY A 320 -28.33 9.44 9.62
CA GLY A 320 -27.28 9.48 10.64
C GLY A 320 -25.89 9.14 10.08
N ILE A 321 -25.81 8.11 9.24
CA ILE A 321 -24.56 7.72 8.57
C ILE A 321 -24.13 8.80 7.58
N ARG A 322 -25.09 9.34 6.81
CA ARG A 322 -24.83 10.42 5.85
C ARG A 322 -24.25 11.65 6.55
N ASN A 323 -24.80 12.06 7.68
CA ASN A 323 -24.29 13.19 8.45
C ASN A 323 -22.88 12.90 8.98
N LYS A 324 -22.65 11.70 9.54
CA LYS A 324 -21.31 11.31 10.01
C LYS A 324 -20.26 11.30 8.89
N LEU A 325 -20.63 10.84 7.70
CA LEU A 325 -19.76 10.90 6.52
C LEU A 325 -19.49 12.34 6.07
N LYS A 326 -20.50 13.22 6.11
CA LYS A 326 -20.31 14.65 5.83
C LYS A 326 -19.38 15.31 6.84
N ASP A 327 -19.56 15.03 8.13
CA ASP A 327 -18.69 15.54 9.20
C ASP A 327 -17.24 15.08 8.99
N TYR A 328 -17.05 13.80 8.62
CA TYR A 328 -15.72 13.27 8.28
C TYR A 328 -15.11 13.98 7.07
N VAL A 329 -15.87 14.17 5.98
CA VAL A 329 -15.44 14.94 4.80
C VAL A 329 -15.02 16.36 5.19
N SER A 330 -15.82 17.05 6.00
CA SER A 330 -15.50 18.39 6.49
C SER A 330 -14.23 18.41 7.34
N PHE A 331 -14.03 17.40 8.19
CA PHE A 331 -12.82 17.27 9.01
C PHE A 331 -11.56 17.03 8.16
N VAL A 332 -11.63 16.18 7.13
CA VAL A 332 -10.50 15.94 6.22
C VAL A 332 -10.16 17.21 5.45
N LYS A 333 -11.16 17.93 4.92
CA LYS A 333 -10.94 19.23 4.24
C LYS A 333 -10.34 20.27 5.18
N TYR A 334 -10.77 20.30 6.43
CA TYR A 334 -10.19 21.16 7.46
C TYR A 334 -8.71 20.84 7.70
N LYS A 335 -8.34 19.55 7.78
CA LYS A 335 -6.93 19.13 7.90
C LYS A 335 -6.11 19.49 6.65
N GLN A 336 -6.66 19.30 5.44
CA GLN A 336 -6.00 19.72 4.20
C GLN A 336 -5.75 21.23 4.18
N LEU A 337 -6.74 22.04 4.54
CA LEU A 337 -6.61 23.50 4.64
C LEU A 337 -5.56 23.94 5.68
N ARG A 338 -5.40 23.20 6.77
CA ARG A 338 -4.34 23.45 7.77
C ARG A 338 -2.97 23.13 7.21
N ALA A 339 -2.82 21.99 6.55
CA ALA A 339 -1.56 21.60 5.90
C ALA A 339 -1.13 22.61 4.83
N GLU A 340 -2.07 23.09 3.99
CA GLU A 340 -1.82 24.17 3.01
C GLU A 340 -1.29 25.47 3.65
N LYS A 341 -1.64 25.72 4.91
CA LYS A 341 -1.21 26.89 5.69
C LYS A 341 0.03 26.63 6.56
N GLY A 342 0.69 25.48 6.40
CA GLY A 342 1.87 25.10 7.17
C GLY A 342 1.58 24.78 8.64
N LEU A 343 0.32 24.52 9.00
CA LEU A 343 -0.08 24.07 10.33
C LEU A 343 -0.16 22.54 10.31
N GLU A 344 0.99 21.87 10.43
CA GLU A 344 1.05 20.41 10.34
C GLU A 344 0.48 19.75 11.60
N ASP A 345 -0.58 18.94 11.42
CA ASP A 345 -0.99 17.93 12.39
C ASP A 345 -0.34 16.60 11.95
N PHE A 346 0.64 16.11 12.72
CA PHE A 346 1.47 14.95 12.35
C PHE A 346 0.75 13.59 12.32
N ASP A 347 -0.51 13.52 12.75
CA ASP A 347 -1.28 12.29 12.78
C ASP A 347 -1.90 11.97 11.41
N LYS A 348 -1.49 10.83 10.83
CA LYS A 348 -2.15 10.23 9.66
C LYS A 348 -3.65 10.06 9.91
N LEU A 349 -4.45 10.35 8.89
CA LEU A 349 -5.90 10.09 8.94
C LEU A 349 -6.14 8.58 9.03
N ASN A 350 -6.92 8.16 10.02
CA ASN A 350 -7.33 6.78 10.14
C ASN A 350 -8.49 6.49 9.17
N LEU A 351 -8.23 5.63 8.18
CA LEU A 351 -9.20 5.28 7.14
C LEU A 351 -10.02 4.02 7.48
N HIS A 352 -9.58 3.22 8.44
CA HIS A 352 -10.20 1.93 8.77
C HIS A 352 -11.53 2.15 9.49
N ALA A 353 -12.51 1.28 9.21
CA ALA A 353 -13.86 1.44 9.76
C ALA A 353 -14.53 0.12 10.15
N VAL A 354 -15.50 0.23 11.05
CA VAL A 354 -16.35 -0.88 11.51
C VAL A 354 -17.78 -0.57 11.15
N PHE A 355 -18.44 -1.47 10.42
CA PHE A 355 -19.84 -1.36 10.06
C PHE A 355 -20.66 -2.37 10.87
N THR A 356 -21.44 -1.89 11.83
CA THR A 356 -22.27 -2.74 12.69
C THR A 356 -23.74 -2.65 12.28
N GLY A 357 -24.40 -3.79 12.08
CA GLY A 357 -25.84 -3.81 11.82
C GLY A 357 -26.32 -5.10 11.18
N ASN A 358 -27.64 -5.28 11.12
CA ASN A 358 -28.25 -6.50 10.60
C ASN A 358 -28.06 -6.66 9.07
N PRO A 359 -28.27 -7.86 8.51
CA PRO A 359 -28.23 -8.07 7.08
C PRO A 359 -29.22 -7.17 6.34
N GLY A 360 -28.82 -6.66 5.17
CA GLY A 360 -29.71 -5.86 4.33
C GLY A 360 -29.91 -4.41 4.78
N THR A 361 -29.11 -3.88 5.70
CA THR A 361 -29.14 -2.47 6.14
C THR A 361 -28.28 -1.52 5.30
N GLY A 362 -27.69 -1.98 4.19
CA GLY A 362 -26.95 -1.12 3.25
C GLY A 362 -25.44 -0.98 3.47
N LYS A 363 -24.84 -1.77 4.37
CA LYS A 363 -23.38 -1.78 4.66
C LYS A 363 -22.50 -1.78 3.40
N THR A 364 -22.68 -2.74 2.51
CA THR A 364 -21.89 -2.86 1.26
C THR A 364 -22.08 -1.65 0.34
N THR A 365 -23.30 -1.09 0.28
CA THR A 365 -23.56 0.10 -0.53
C THR A 365 -22.85 1.32 0.02
N VAL A 366 -22.89 1.51 1.35
CA VAL A 366 -22.14 2.59 2.01
C VAL A 366 -20.63 2.40 1.88
N ALA A 367 -20.12 1.15 1.88
CA ALA A 367 -18.69 0.89 1.66
C ALA A 367 -18.25 1.38 0.26
N ARG A 368 -19.08 1.17 -0.77
CA ARG A 368 -18.81 1.68 -2.13
C ARG A 368 -18.84 3.20 -2.18
N THR A 369 -19.78 3.84 -1.50
CA THR A 369 -19.77 5.31 -1.40
C THR A 369 -18.55 5.80 -0.64
N LEU A 370 -18.14 5.12 0.44
CA LEU A 370 -16.95 5.46 1.21
C LEU A 370 -15.69 5.36 0.33
N GLY A 371 -15.59 4.36 -0.56
CA GLY A 371 -14.52 4.25 -1.55
C GLY A 371 -14.46 5.47 -2.47
N LYS A 372 -15.61 5.91 -3.00
CA LYS A 372 -15.71 7.14 -3.80
C LYS A 372 -15.31 8.38 -3.02
N ILE A 373 -15.74 8.49 -1.76
CA ILE A 373 -15.35 9.60 -0.85
C ILE A 373 -13.84 9.62 -0.64
N TYR A 374 -13.25 8.50 -0.26
CA TYR A 374 -11.81 8.41 0.00
C TYR A 374 -11.00 8.72 -1.26
N HIS A 375 -11.43 8.22 -2.42
CA HIS A 375 -10.80 8.54 -3.68
C HIS A 375 -10.88 10.04 -4.03
N HIS A 376 -12.07 10.63 -3.92
CA HIS A 376 -12.28 12.05 -4.22
C HIS A 376 -11.54 13.00 -3.26
N LEU A 377 -11.33 12.58 -2.01
CA LEU A 377 -10.54 13.33 -1.03
C LEU A 377 -9.03 13.13 -1.18
N GLY A 378 -8.56 12.31 -2.13
CA GLY A 378 -7.14 11.97 -2.28
C GLY A 378 -6.62 10.97 -1.24
N LEU A 379 -7.49 10.41 -0.39
CA LEU A 379 -7.08 9.48 0.67
C LEU A 379 -6.77 8.08 0.13
N LEU A 380 -7.36 7.70 -1.00
CA LEU A 380 -7.09 6.43 -1.67
C LEU A 380 -6.92 6.58 -3.20
N PRO A 381 -6.00 5.82 -3.81
CA PRO A 381 -5.79 5.80 -5.25
C PRO A 381 -7.00 5.46 -6.12
N LYS A 382 -7.90 4.59 -5.64
CA LYS A 382 -9.05 4.03 -6.38
C LYS A 382 -10.31 4.09 -5.52
N ASP A 383 -11.47 4.15 -6.18
CA ASP A 383 -12.78 4.06 -5.52
C ASP A 383 -13.29 2.61 -5.34
N THR A 384 -12.46 1.63 -5.70
CA THR A 384 -12.82 0.21 -5.72
C THR A 384 -12.95 -0.39 -4.33
N VAL A 385 -13.96 -1.26 -4.17
CA VAL A 385 -14.15 -2.07 -2.96
C VAL A 385 -13.98 -3.54 -3.33
N PHE A 386 -13.02 -4.21 -2.68
CA PHE A 386 -12.84 -5.66 -2.76
C PHE A 386 -13.56 -6.32 -1.58
N GLU A 387 -14.60 -7.09 -1.87
CA GLU A 387 -15.39 -7.80 -0.86
C GLU A 387 -14.76 -9.18 -0.58
N ALA A 388 -14.49 -9.47 0.69
CA ALA A 388 -13.89 -10.71 1.16
C ALA A 388 -14.69 -11.32 2.32
N ASP A 389 -14.59 -12.64 2.47
CA ASP A 389 -15.14 -13.38 3.60
C ASP A 389 -14.04 -14.24 4.27
N ARG A 390 -14.41 -14.96 5.35
CA ARG A 390 -13.49 -15.85 6.07
C ARG A 390 -12.81 -16.88 5.15
N SER A 391 -13.52 -17.41 4.16
CA SER A 391 -13.01 -18.48 3.29
C SER A 391 -11.92 -17.99 2.34
N MET A 392 -11.96 -16.71 1.98
CA MET A 392 -10.94 -16.08 1.14
C MET A 392 -9.67 -15.74 1.91
N LEU A 393 -9.76 -15.53 3.24
CA LEU A 393 -8.64 -15.13 4.07
C LEU A 393 -7.91 -16.32 4.72
N ILE A 394 -8.61 -17.41 5.00
CA ILE A 394 -8.06 -18.56 5.73
C ILE A 394 -7.59 -19.66 4.76
N GLY A 395 -6.35 -20.11 4.97
CA GLY A 395 -5.75 -21.23 4.25
C GLY A 395 -6.34 -22.59 4.65
N ARG A 396 -6.20 -23.58 3.76
CA ARG A 396 -6.66 -24.96 4.04
C ARG A 396 -5.64 -25.72 4.87
N TYR A 397 -4.36 -25.36 4.76
CA TYR A 397 -3.24 -25.98 5.45
C TYR A 397 -2.46 -24.98 6.32
N ILE A 398 -1.68 -25.51 7.26
CA ILE A 398 -0.83 -24.70 8.17
C ILE A 398 0.18 -23.90 7.35
N GLY A 399 0.30 -22.61 7.62
CA GLY A 399 1.25 -21.70 6.95
C GLY A 399 0.74 -21.09 5.64
N GLU A 400 -0.47 -21.45 5.18
CA GLU A 400 -1.08 -20.83 3.98
C GLU A 400 -1.89 -19.57 4.30
N THR A 401 -2.33 -19.40 5.54
CA THR A 401 -3.24 -18.31 5.91
C THR A 401 -2.59 -16.94 5.77
N ALA A 402 -1.34 -16.77 6.23
CA ALA A 402 -0.62 -15.51 6.06
C ALA A 402 -0.44 -15.09 4.58
N PRO A 403 0.13 -15.93 3.68
CA PRO A 403 0.31 -15.53 2.28
C PRO A 403 -1.04 -15.33 1.56
N GLN A 404 -2.07 -16.09 1.89
CA GLN A 404 -3.40 -15.92 1.31
C GLN A 404 -4.06 -14.61 1.76
N THR A 405 -3.95 -14.26 3.04
CA THR A 405 -4.42 -12.96 3.57
C THR A 405 -3.70 -11.80 2.88
N LEU A 406 -2.37 -11.90 2.70
CA LEU A 406 -1.59 -10.89 1.98
C LEU A 406 -2.03 -10.74 0.52
N ASP A 407 -2.28 -11.84 -0.20
CA ASP A 407 -2.78 -11.78 -1.59
C ASP A 407 -4.13 -11.06 -1.69
N ILE A 408 -5.04 -11.30 -0.74
CA ILE A 408 -6.31 -10.56 -0.66
C ILE A 408 -6.10 -9.07 -0.36
N ILE A 409 -5.17 -8.73 0.53
CA ILE A 409 -4.81 -7.33 0.81
C ILE A 409 -4.23 -6.65 -0.44
N GLU A 410 -3.34 -7.33 -1.17
CA GLU A 410 -2.76 -6.80 -2.42
C GLU A 410 -3.84 -6.58 -3.49
N LYS A 411 -4.81 -7.49 -3.62
CA LYS A 411 -5.95 -7.31 -4.53
C LYS A 411 -6.81 -6.09 -4.20
N ALA A 412 -6.92 -5.76 -2.92
CA ALA A 412 -7.68 -4.61 -2.42
C ALA A 412 -6.85 -3.31 -2.38
N ARG A 413 -5.54 -3.37 -2.65
CA ARG A 413 -4.62 -2.24 -2.52
C ARG A 413 -4.99 -1.09 -3.46
N GLY A 414 -4.86 0.13 -2.94
CA GLY A 414 -5.33 1.36 -3.57
C GLY A 414 -6.80 1.67 -3.31
N GLY A 415 -7.56 0.76 -2.69
CA GLY A 415 -9.01 0.89 -2.44
C GLY A 415 -9.42 0.40 -1.05
N ILE A 416 -10.65 -0.12 -0.94
CA ILE A 416 -11.20 -0.65 0.31
C ILE A 416 -11.21 -2.18 0.30
N LEU A 417 -10.63 -2.81 1.32
CA LEU A 417 -10.88 -4.21 1.66
C LEU A 417 -12.10 -4.30 2.59
N PHE A 418 -13.21 -4.82 2.10
CA PHE A 418 -14.44 -5.00 2.86
C PHE A 418 -14.57 -6.46 3.31
N ILE A 419 -14.50 -6.71 4.63
CA ILE A 419 -14.58 -8.06 5.21
C ILE A 419 -15.95 -8.20 5.89
N ASP A 420 -16.84 -9.00 5.29
CA ASP A 420 -18.14 -9.29 5.90
C ASP A 420 -18.05 -10.42 6.94
N GLU A 421 -18.88 -10.33 7.97
CA GLU A 421 -18.87 -11.21 9.14
C GLU A 421 -17.47 -11.42 9.75
N ALA A 422 -16.70 -10.33 9.90
CA ALA A 422 -15.29 -10.37 10.32
C ALA A 422 -15.07 -11.02 11.69
N TYR A 423 -16.07 -10.97 12.59
CA TYR A 423 -16.06 -11.67 13.88
C TYR A 423 -15.85 -13.18 13.74
N SER A 424 -16.15 -13.76 12.57
CA SER A 424 -15.88 -15.16 12.30
C SER A 424 -14.39 -15.48 12.36
N LEU A 425 -13.49 -14.54 12.05
CA LEU A 425 -12.02 -14.70 12.16
C LEU A 425 -11.54 -14.86 13.61
N ALA A 426 -12.26 -14.31 14.58
CA ALA A 426 -11.91 -14.30 16.00
C ALA A 426 -12.47 -15.50 16.80
N ARG A 427 -12.93 -16.57 16.13
CA ARG A 427 -13.46 -17.77 16.80
C ARG A 427 -12.36 -18.55 17.51
N THR A 428 -12.61 -18.92 18.77
CA THR A 428 -11.69 -19.66 19.64
C THR A 428 -11.92 -21.19 19.60
N ASP A 429 -13.05 -21.63 19.05
CA ASP A 429 -13.57 -22.99 19.25
C ASP A 429 -12.99 -24.07 18.29
N ASP A 430 -12.21 -23.69 17.27
CA ASP A 430 -11.77 -24.62 16.21
C ASP A 430 -10.45 -25.36 16.51
N GLY A 431 -9.79 -25.10 17.65
CA GLY A 431 -8.50 -25.73 18.01
C GLY A 431 -7.36 -25.50 17.02
N LYS A 432 -7.56 -24.60 16.04
CA LYS A 432 -6.59 -24.22 14.99
C LYS A 432 -6.48 -22.70 14.90
N ASP A 433 -5.26 -22.18 15.01
CA ASP A 433 -4.95 -20.75 15.13
C ASP A 433 -5.05 -19.93 13.81
N PHE A 434 -5.63 -20.48 12.74
CA PHE A 434 -5.60 -19.85 11.42
C PHE A 434 -6.33 -18.49 11.37
N GLY A 435 -7.46 -18.36 12.08
CA GLY A 435 -8.18 -17.08 12.12
C GLY A 435 -7.38 -15.97 12.81
N ARG A 436 -6.60 -16.34 13.83
CA ARG A 436 -5.72 -15.42 14.55
C ARG A 436 -4.55 -14.98 13.67
N GLU A 437 -3.96 -15.90 12.92
CA GLU A 437 -2.88 -15.61 11.96
C GLU A 437 -3.32 -14.56 10.91
N ALA A 438 -4.52 -14.72 10.33
CA ALA A 438 -5.07 -13.74 9.39
C ALA A 438 -5.25 -12.35 10.04
N LEU A 439 -5.71 -12.30 11.30
CA LEU A 439 -5.87 -11.04 12.03
C LEU A 439 -4.53 -10.36 12.33
N GLU A 440 -3.49 -11.15 12.66
CA GLU A 440 -2.14 -10.61 12.89
C GLU A 440 -1.57 -9.97 11.61
N VAL A 441 -1.77 -10.60 10.45
CA VAL A 441 -1.41 -10.02 9.15
C VAL A 441 -2.18 -8.73 8.87
N LEU A 442 -3.50 -8.72 9.10
CA LEU A 442 -4.32 -7.51 8.91
C LEU A 442 -3.88 -6.38 9.83
N ILE A 443 -3.62 -6.64 11.11
CA ILE A 443 -3.16 -5.63 12.08
C ILE A 443 -1.79 -5.07 11.67
N LYS A 444 -0.88 -5.92 11.20
CA LYS A 444 0.43 -5.51 10.71
C LYS A 444 0.31 -4.61 9.49
N GLU A 445 -0.49 -4.98 8.50
CA GLU A 445 -0.71 -4.14 7.30
C GLU A 445 -1.41 -2.82 7.63
N MET A 446 -2.36 -2.80 8.57
CA MET A 446 -2.99 -1.55 9.04
C MET A 446 -2.03 -0.63 9.83
N SER A 447 -0.94 -1.17 10.38
CA SER A 447 0.02 -0.41 11.20
C SER A 447 1.23 0.05 10.38
N ASP A 448 1.87 -0.90 9.70
CA ASP A 448 3.20 -0.74 9.09
C ASP A 448 3.14 -0.78 7.55
N GLY A 449 1.94 -0.99 6.99
CA GLY A 449 1.74 -1.03 5.55
C GLY A 449 1.95 0.32 4.87
N LYS A 450 1.90 0.30 3.53
CA LYS A 450 2.13 1.49 2.69
C LYS A 450 1.11 2.63 2.91
N GLY A 451 0.01 2.36 3.62
CA GLY A 451 -1.04 3.34 3.91
C GLY A 451 -1.98 3.64 2.74
N ASP A 452 -1.95 2.83 1.69
CA ASP A 452 -2.72 2.96 0.45
C ASP A 452 -3.95 2.03 0.42
N ILE A 453 -4.46 1.64 1.58
CA ILE A 453 -5.62 0.75 1.73
C ILE A 453 -6.45 1.15 2.94
N ALA A 454 -7.77 1.10 2.79
CA ALA A 454 -8.69 1.13 3.93
C ALA A 454 -9.29 -0.25 4.17
N VAL A 455 -9.34 -0.66 5.43
CA VAL A 455 -9.96 -1.93 5.83
C VAL A 455 -11.29 -1.60 6.50
N VAL A 456 -12.36 -2.19 6.00
CA VAL A 456 -13.72 -2.05 6.54
C VAL A 456 -14.20 -3.42 6.97
N VAL A 457 -14.43 -3.60 8.26
CA VAL A 457 -14.97 -4.85 8.83
C VAL A 457 -16.45 -4.69 9.13
N ALA A 458 -17.25 -5.68 8.76
CA ALA A 458 -18.69 -5.66 8.95
C ALA A 458 -19.20 -6.85 9.76
N GLY A 459 -20.31 -6.66 10.47
CA GLY A 459 -20.97 -7.74 11.19
C GLY A 459 -22.12 -7.29 12.08
N TYR A 460 -22.65 -8.24 12.86
CA TYR A 460 -23.68 -7.97 13.85
C TYR A 460 -23.12 -7.18 15.03
N PRO A 461 -23.88 -6.25 15.63
CA PRO A 461 -23.35 -5.34 16.65
C PRO A 461 -22.70 -6.03 17.85
N LYS A 462 -23.32 -7.09 18.39
CA LYS A 462 -22.81 -7.79 19.58
C LYS A 462 -21.52 -8.55 19.27
N GLU A 463 -21.50 -9.25 18.15
CA GLU A 463 -20.39 -10.07 17.67
C GLU A 463 -19.19 -9.19 17.29
N MET A 464 -19.43 -8.01 16.71
CA MET A 464 -18.37 -7.05 16.39
C MET A 464 -17.74 -6.41 17.64
N ASN A 465 -18.51 -6.19 18.71
CA ASN A 465 -17.92 -5.75 19.98
C ASN A 465 -16.95 -6.80 20.53
N THR A 466 -17.35 -8.08 20.53
CA THR A 466 -16.47 -9.19 20.93
C THR A 466 -15.23 -9.29 20.02
N PHE A 467 -15.39 -9.08 18.71
CA PHE A 467 -14.28 -9.05 17.76
C PHE A 467 -13.27 -7.94 18.07
N LEU A 468 -13.73 -6.72 18.37
CA LEU A 468 -12.83 -5.60 18.70
C LEU A 468 -12.11 -5.80 20.04
N GLU A 469 -12.72 -6.55 20.97
CA GLU A 469 -12.13 -6.91 22.26
C GLU A 469 -11.16 -8.09 22.18
N PHE A 470 -11.19 -8.85 21.07
CA PHE A 470 -10.32 -10.01 20.87
C PHE A 470 -8.83 -9.66 20.89
N ASN A 471 -8.46 -8.49 20.35
CA ASN A 471 -7.08 -8.00 20.36
C ASN A 471 -7.07 -6.46 20.50
N PRO A 472 -6.34 -5.89 21.49
CA PRO A 472 -6.23 -4.44 21.66
C PRO A 472 -5.79 -3.67 20.40
N GLY A 473 -4.99 -4.31 19.54
CA GLY A 473 -4.58 -3.79 18.24
C GLY A 473 -5.78 -3.43 17.35
N LEU A 474 -6.82 -4.27 17.30
CA LEU A 474 -8.01 -4.01 16.50
C LEU A 474 -8.71 -2.73 16.95
N ARG A 475 -8.97 -2.57 18.25
CA ARG A 475 -9.68 -1.40 18.79
C ARG A 475 -8.94 -0.09 18.53
N SER A 476 -7.61 -0.10 18.55
CA SER A 476 -6.81 1.10 18.28
C SER A 476 -6.80 1.53 16.80
N ARG A 477 -6.89 0.58 15.86
CA ARG A 477 -6.91 0.85 14.41
C ARG A 477 -8.32 1.11 13.89
N PHE A 478 -9.34 0.52 14.50
CA PHE A 478 -10.75 0.69 14.10
C PHE A 478 -11.46 1.79 14.91
N GLN A 479 -11.12 3.05 14.65
CA GLN A 479 -11.72 4.19 15.36
C GLN A 479 -13.04 4.67 14.75
N ASN A 480 -13.23 4.47 13.44
CA ASN A 480 -14.44 4.89 12.74
C ASN A 480 -15.53 3.81 12.82
N ILE A 481 -16.48 3.95 13.74
CA ILE A 481 -17.60 3.00 13.89
C ILE A 481 -18.87 3.58 13.28
N TYR A 482 -19.50 2.87 12.34
CA TYR A 482 -20.76 3.25 11.70
C TYR A 482 -21.84 2.22 12.04
N GLU A 483 -22.90 2.69 12.68
CA GLU A 483 -24.04 1.87 13.09
C GLU A 483 -25.16 1.97 12.04
N PHE A 484 -25.62 0.81 11.59
CA PHE A 484 -26.66 0.65 10.58
C PHE A 484 -27.91 0.08 11.25
N PRO A 485 -28.89 0.94 11.61
CA PRO A 485 -30.13 0.50 12.22
C PRO A 485 -30.99 -0.33 11.26
N ASP A 486 -31.94 -1.09 11.81
CA ASP A 486 -33.00 -1.70 11.00
C ASP A 486 -33.88 -0.61 10.39
N TYR A 487 -34.27 -0.79 9.14
CA TYR A 487 -35.20 0.11 8.47
C TYR A 487 -36.59 0.03 9.10
N VAL A 488 -37.25 1.17 9.28
CA VAL A 488 -38.65 1.19 9.73
C VAL A 488 -39.59 0.74 8.60
N PRO A 489 -40.83 0.30 8.88
CA PRO A 489 -41.74 -0.24 7.87
C PRO A 489 -41.94 0.67 6.66
N GLU A 490 -42.03 1.97 6.87
CA GLU A 490 -42.18 2.98 5.82
C GLU A 490 -40.97 2.96 4.87
N GLU A 491 -39.76 2.85 5.42
CA GLU A 491 -38.51 2.79 4.65
C GLU A 491 -38.35 1.46 3.90
N LEU A 492 -38.79 0.35 4.52
CA LEU A 492 -38.84 -0.95 3.87
C LEU A 492 -39.82 -0.96 2.68
N LEU A 493 -40.93 -0.24 2.80
CA LEU A 493 -41.92 -0.08 1.74
C LEU A 493 -41.33 0.73 0.57
N ASP A 494 -40.64 1.83 0.86
CA ASP A 494 -39.93 2.61 -0.17
C ASP A 494 -38.89 1.75 -0.90
N ILE A 495 -38.13 0.93 -0.17
CA ILE A 495 -37.20 -0.04 -0.76
C ILE A 495 -37.95 -1.05 -1.65
N ALA A 496 -39.15 -1.49 -1.27
CA ALA A 496 -39.96 -2.42 -2.05
C ALA A 496 -40.37 -1.80 -3.40
N ILE A 497 -40.83 -0.55 -3.38
CA ILE A 497 -41.22 0.21 -4.57
C ILE A 497 -40.00 0.40 -5.50
N ILE A 498 -38.85 0.81 -4.96
CA ILE A 498 -37.61 0.97 -5.73
C ILE A 498 -37.17 -0.35 -6.36
N LYS A 499 -37.24 -1.47 -5.62
CA LYS A 499 -36.88 -2.80 -6.13
C LYS A 499 -37.81 -3.28 -7.23
N ALA A 500 -39.12 -3.07 -7.08
CA ALA A 500 -40.10 -3.40 -8.12
C ALA A 500 -39.83 -2.59 -9.40
N ALA A 501 -39.64 -1.27 -9.27
CA ALA A 501 -39.35 -0.38 -10.40
C ALA A 501 -38.09 -0.80 -11.17
N ARG A 502 -37.00 -1.19 -10.48
CA ARG A 502 -35.77 -1.71 -11.12
C ARG A 502 -35.97 -2.99 -11.93
N LYS A 503 -37.03 -3.75 -11.63
CA LYS A 503 -37.44 -4.95 -12.37
C LYS A 503 -38.49 -4.65 -13.45
N ASN A 504 -38.77 -3.37 -13.71
CA ASN A 504 -39.88 -2.93 -14.57
C ASN A 504 -41.24 -3.45 -14.10
N LEU A 505 -41.44 -3.53 -12.78
CA LEU A 505 -42.70 -3.90 -12.16
C LEU A 505 -43.34 -2.67 -11.48
N SER A 506 -44.65 -2.55 -11.60
CA SER A 506 -45.48 -1.62 -10.83
C SER A 506 -46.22 -2.38 -9.72
N ILE A 507 -46.55 -1.68 -8.64
CA ILE A 507 -47.32 -2.24 -7.52
C ILE A 507 -48.64 -1.46 -7.45
N ASP A 508 -49.76 -2.16 -7.52
CA ASP A 508 -51.07 -1.56 -7.34
C ASP A 508 -51.23 -0.95 -5.94
N SER A 509 -52.03 0.11 -5.84
CA SER A 509 -52.28 0.85 -4.59
C SER A 509 -52.80 -0.04 -3.44
N HIS A 510 -53.63 -1.06 -3.72
CA HIS A 510 -54.08 -1.99 -2.69
C HIS A 510 -52.97 -2.95 -2.26
N ALA A 511 -52.13 -3.38 -3.21
CA ALA A 511 -50.98 -4.23 -2.93
C ALA A 511 -49.91 -3.51 -2.10
N ILE A 512 -49.70 -2.20 -2.31
CA ILE A 512 -48.81 -1.36 -1.47
C ILE A 512 -49.25 -1.41 0.00
N ASN A 513 -50.55 -1.28 0.28
CA ASN A 513 -51.07 -1.32 1.64
C ASN A 513 -50.86 -2.69 2.29
N GLU A 514 -51.06 -3.78 1.55
CA GLU A 514 -50.85 -5.15 2.04
C GLU A 514 -49.36 -5.42 2.31
N ILE A 515 -48.46 -4.99 1.43
CA ILE A 515 -47.00 -5.05 1.66
C ILE A 515 -46.63 -4.27 2.93
N ASN A 516 -47.19 -3.08 3.14
CA ASN A 516 -46.91 -2.28 4.33
C ASN A 516 -47.34 -3.00 5.63
N GLN A 517 -48.49 -3.69 5.62
CA GLN A 517 -48.94 -4.48 6.77
C GLN A 517 -48.00 -5.66 7.04
N ILE A 518 -47.62 -6.40 6.00
CA ILE A 518 -46.67 -7.52 6.05
C ILE A 518 -45.33 -7.05 6.65
N LEU A 519 -44.80 -5.92 6.18
CA LEU A 519 -43.54 -5.35 6.67
C LEU A 519 -43.64 -4.84 8.11
N THR A 520 -44.77 -4.20 8.47
CA THR A 520 -45.03 -3.73 9.84
C THR A 520 -45.07 -4.90 10.82
N GLU A 521 -45.74 -5.98 10.48
CA GLU A 521 -45.81 -7.19 11.32
C GLU A 521 -44.44 -7.86 11.45
N ALA A 522 -43.70 -7.99 10.34
CA ALA A 522 -42.35 -8.51 10.35
C ALA A 522 -41.39 -7.67 11.22
N TYR A 523 -41.49 -6.34 11.16
CA TYR A 523 -40.70 -5.43 11.98
C TYR A 523 -41.03 -5.52 13.47
N ARG A 524 -42.32 -5.65 13.83
CA ARG A 524 -42.75 -5.83 15.23
C ARG A 524 -42.25 -7.13 15.83
N ASN A 525 -42.22 -8.20 15.03
CA ASN A 525 -41.77 -9.53 15.45
C ASN A 525 -40.29 -9.79 15.12
N ARG A 526 -39.50 -8.74 14.85
CA ARG A 526 -38.12 -8.89 14.39
C ARG A 526 -37.20 -9.48 15.46
N THR A 527 -36.22 -10.24 15.01
CA THR A 527 -35.16 -10.79 15.84
C THR A 527 -33.83 -10.09 15.52
N ARG A 528 -32.78 -10.44 16.26
CA ARG A 528 -31.40 -9.97 16.00
C ARG A 528 -30.82 -10.35 14.63
N THR A 529 -31.52 -11.15 13.83
CA THR A 529 -31.12 -11.55 12.47
C THR A 529 -32.13 -11.08 11.42
N PHE A 530 -32.79 -9.95 11.67
CA PHE A 530 -33.79 -9.39 10.76
C PHE A 530 -33.17 -9.04 9.39
N GLY A 531 -33.84 -9.43 8.30
CA GLY A 531 -33.26 -9.38 6.96
C GLY A 531 -33.36 -8.04 6.22
N ASN A 532 -34.10 -7.06 6.74
CA ASN A 532 -34.28 -5.72 6.14
C ASN A 532 -34.51 -5.76 4.61
N ALA A 533 -33.69 -5.10 3.81
CA ALA A 533 -33.83 -5.07 2.35
C ALA A 533 -33.72 -6.47 1.70
N ARG A 534 -33.11 -7.48 2.36
CA ARG A 534 -33.12 -8.86 1.89
C ARG A 534 -34.53 -9.46 2.01
N LEU A 535 -35.22 -9.23 3.14
CA LEU A 535 -36.62 -9.63 3.32
C LEU A 535 -37.52 -9.00 2.26
N VAL A 536 -37.38 -7.69 2.03
CA VAL A 536 -38.12 -6.97 0.99
C VAL A 536 -37.85 -7.56 -0.41
N GLY A 537 -36.59 -7.92 -0.68
CA GLY A 537 -36.21 -8.60 -1.92
C GLY A 537 -36.96 -9.92 -2.12
N SER A 538 -37.00 -10.76 -1.09
CA SER A 538 -37.73 -12.02 -1.12
C SER A 538 -39.23 -11.83 -1.33
N ILE A 539 -39.85 -10.83 -0.67
CA ILE A 539 -41.27 -10.51 -0.86
C ILE A 539 -41.55 -10.12 -2.33
N ILE A 540 -40.75 -9.22 -2.92
CA ILE A 540 -40.93 -8.79 -4.31
C ILE A 540 -40.65 -9.92 -5.31
N GLU A 541 -39.67 -10.78 -5.05
CA GLU A 541 -39.40 -11.96 -5.87
C GLU A 541 -40.56 -12.96 -5.84
N GLU A 542 -41.10 -13.25 -4.66
CA GLU A 542 -42.23 -14.16 -4.51
C GLU A 542 -43.50 -13.58 -5.15
N ALA A 543 -43.75 -12.27 -4.97
CA ALA A 543 -44.82 -11.56 -5.66
C ALA A 543 -44.67 -11.63 -7.19
N GLN A 544 -43.45 -11.46 -7.72
CA GLN A 544 -43.16 -11.57 -9.14
C GLN A 544 -43.40 -13.00 -9.68
N ILE A 545 -43.03 -14.02 -8.92
CA ILE A 545 -43.32 -15.43 -9.27
C ILE A 545 -44.83 -15.65 -9.33
N ASN A 546 -45.57 -15.18 -8.31
CA ASN A 546 -47.03 -15.30 -8.26
C ASN A 546 -47.72 -14.53 -9.40
N LEU A 547 -47.21 -13.35 -9.74
CA LEU A 547 -47.62 -12.58 -10.92
C LEU A 547 -47.44 -13.42 -12.19
N GLY A 548 -46.26 -14.01 -12.41
CA GLY A 548 -46.00 -14.87 -13.56
C GLY A 548 -46.97 -16.05 -13.64
N VAL A 549 -47.23 -16.73 -12.51
CA VAL A 549 -48.21 -17.82 -12.44
C VAL A 549 -49.63 -17.33 -12.76
N ARG A 550 -50.03 -16.17 -12.23
CA ARG A 550 -51.35 -15.56 -12.51
C ARG A 550 -51.52 -15.25 -13.99
N ILE A 551 -50.51 -14.62 -14.61
CA ILE A 551 -50.52 -14.23 -16.03
C ILE A 551 -50.57 -15.47 -16.93
N MET A 552 -49.79 -16.50 -16.64
CA MET A 552 -49.77 -17.73 -17.44
C MET A 552 -51.05 -18.56 -17.32
N ASN A 553 -51.83 -18.38 -16.25
CA ASN A 553 -53.15 -18.98 -16.09
C ASN A 553 -54.27 -18.19 -16.80
N HIS A 554 -53.97 -17.05 -17.44
CA HIS A 554 -54.92 -16.32 -18.26
C HIS A 554 -55.25 -17.12 -19.55
N PRO A 555 -56.51 -17.16 -20.04
CA PRO A 555 -56.87 -17.93 -21.24
C PRO A 555 -56.10 -17.55 -22.51
N ASN A 556 -55.67 -16.29 -22.59
CA ASN A 556 -54.81 -15.79 -23.66
C ASN A 556 -53.76 -14.82 -23.09
N PRO A 557 -52.59 -15.30 -22.63
CA PRO A 557 -51.58 -14.43 -22.02
C PRO A 557 -50.96 -13.45 -23.02
N ALA A 558 -50.90 -13.81 -24.30
CA ALA A 558 -50.28 -13.01 -25.35
C ALA A 558 -51.08 -11.75 -25.73
N SER A 559 -52.36 -11.67 -25.35
CA SER A 559 -53.20 -10.50 -25.60
C SER A 559 -53.16 -9.44 -24.49
N LEU A 560 -52.44 -9.71 -23.39
CA LEU A 560 -52.36 -8.79 -22.25
C LEU A 560 -51.44 -7.61 -22.56
N SER A 561 -51.79 -6.44 -22.02
CA SER A 561 -50.99 -5.23 -22.17
C SER A 561 -49.69 -5.32 -21.37
N THR A 562 -48.70 -4.50 -21.75
CA THR A 562 -47.43 -4.40 -21.00
C THR A 562 -47.64 -4.01 -19.54
N GLU A 563 -48.65 -3.18 -19.25
CA GLU A 563 -49.01 -2.78 -17.89
C GLU A 563 -49.56 -3.95 -17.07
N GLU A 564 -50.43 -4.78 -17.65
CA GLU A 564 -50.96 -5.98 -16.98
C GLU A 564 -49.88 -7.04 -16.72
N LEU A 565 -48.92 -7.18 -17.63
CA LEU A 565 -47.79 -8.09 -17.49
C LEU A 565 -46.79 -7.65 -16.40
N SER A 566 -46.82 -6.38 -15.99
CA SER A 566 -45.86 -5.79 -15.06
C SER A 566 -46.46 -5.35 -13.70
N THR A 567 -47.79 -5.40 -13.54
CA THR A 567 -48.46 -4.92 -12.32
C THR A 567 -48.70 -6.03 -11.29
N ILE A 568 -48.04 -5.91 -10.13
CA ILE A 568 -48.28 -6.71 -8.93
C ILE A 568 -49.57 -6.22 -8.25
N THR A 569 -50.46 -7.16 -7.91
CA THR A 569 -51.72 -6.90 -7.20
C THR A 569 -51.80 -7.68 -5.90
N THR A 570 -52.83 -7.43 -5.08
CA THR A 570 -53.08 -8.15 -3.82
C THR A 570 -53.15 -9.67 -3.98
N LYS A 571 -53.66 -10.18 -5.10
CA LYS A 571 -53.72 -11.63 -5.39
C LYS A 571 -52.33 -12.29 -5.42
N ASP A 572 -51.30 -11.53 -5.76
CA ASP A 572 -49.93 -12.04 -5.86
C ASP A 572 -49.22 -12.05 -4.50
N LEU A 573 -49.79 -11.39 -3.49
CA LEU A 573 -49.26 -11.27 -2.13
C LEU A 573 -49.86 -12.31 -1.16
N GLN A 574 -51.08 -12.79 -1.44
CA GLN A 574 -51.81 -13.74 -0.58
C GLN A 574 -51.10 -15.07 -0.31
N ARG A 575 -50.10 -15.43 -1.13
CA ARG A 575 -49.33 -16.67 -1.00
C ARG A 575 -47.94 -16.46 -0.40
N ILE A 576 -47.56 -15.23 -0.09
CA ILE A 576 -46.22 -14.92 0.43
C ILE A 576 -46.12 -15.49 1.85
N SER A 577 -45.37 -16.58 1.98
CA SER A 577 -45.13 -17.21 3.28
C SER A 577 -43.88 -16.60 3.89
N ILE A 578 -44.04 -15.61 4.77
CA ILE A 578 -42.95 -15.22 5.67
C ILE A 578 -42.72 -16.43 6.58
N LYS A 579 -41.72 -17.26 6.30
CA LYS A 579 -41.33 -18.36 7.19
C LYS A 579 -41.15 -17.77 8.60
N PRO A 580 -41.96 -18.16 9.60
CA PRO A 580 -41.75 -17.69 10.95
C PRO A 580 -40.40 -18.22 11.43
N CYS A 581 -39.56 -17.34 11.97
CA CYS A 581 -38.44 -17.78 12.78
C CYS A 581 -39.02 -18.55 13.99
N ALA A 582 -38.81 -19.87 14.01
CA ALA A 582 -39.23 -20.85 15.02
C ALA A 582 -40.61 -20.64 15.67
N ARG A 583 -41.54 -21.59 15.46
CA ARG A 583 -42.70 -21.72 16.37
C ARG A 583 -42.18 -21.84 17.80
N LEU A 584 -42.29 -20.77 18.58
CA LEU A 584 -42.18 -20.87 20.02
C LEU A 584 -43.26 -21.86 20.49
N PRO A 585 -42.93 -22.82 21.36
CA PRO A 585 -43.95 -23.65 21.95
C PRO A 585 -44.99 -22.74 22.62
N ARG A 586 -46.27 -23.08 22.51
CA ARG A 586 -47.31 -22.46 23.35
C ARG A 586 -47.03 -22.87 24.78
N ILE A 587 -46.23 -22.08 25.47
CA ILE A 587 -46.10 -22.12 26.92
C ILE A 587 -47.27 -21.30 27.43
N GLU A 588 -48.27 -21.96 28.01
CA GLU A 588 -49.39 -21.26 28.64
C GLU A 588 -48.84 -20.39 29.77
N VAL A 589 -49.41 -19.19 29.92
CA VAL A 589 -49.07 -18.31 31.03
C VAL A 589 -49.38 -19.07 32.31
N ASN A 590 -48.38 -19.27 33.16
CA ASN A 590 -48.60 -19.80 34.49
C ASN A 590 -49.27 -18.70 35.32
N GLU A 591 -50.60 -18.63 35.24
CA GLU A 591 -51.45 -17.64 35.92
C GLU A 591 -51.18 -17.61 37.43
N ALA A 592 -50.87 -18.76 38.04
CA ALA A 592 -50.54 -18.84 39.45
C ALA A 592 -49.22 -18.11 39.78
N LEU A 593 -48.17 -18.37 39.00
CA LEU A 593 -46.88 -17.71 39.17
C LEU A 593 -46.96 -16.21 38.84
N LEU A 594 -47.73 -15.84 37.82
CA LEU A 594 -47.96 -14.44 37.47
C LEU A 594 -48.70 -13.69 38.58
N ALA A 595 -49.73 -14.30 39.18
CA ALA A 595 -50.47 -13.71 40.29
C ALA A 595 -49.59 -13.56 41.54
N GLU A 596 -48.74 -14.56 41.84
CA GLU A 596 -47.76 -14.49 42.93
C GLU A 596 -46.76 -13.35 42.71
N THR A 597 -46.16 -13.28 41.52
CA THR A 597 -45.17 -12.24 41.19
C THR A 597 -45.77 -10.83 41.17
N LEU A 598 -47.01 -10.67 40.69
CA LEU A 598 -47.74 -9.39 40.75
C LEU A 598 -48.11 -9.01 42.18
N THR A 599 -48.38 -9.98 43.06
CA THR A 599 -48.63 -9.72 44.47
C THR A 599 -47.37 -9.23 45.16
N ASP A 600 -46.23 -9.88 44.90
CA ASP A 600 -44.92 -9.47 45.41
C ASP A 600 -44.55 -8.06 44.92
N LEU A 601 -44.73 -7.79 43.63
CA LEU A 601 -44.48 -6.47 43.04
C LEU A 601 -45.35 -5.38 43.69
N ASN A 602 -46.65 -5.65 43.90
CA ASN A 602 -47.56 -4.71 44.54
C ASN A 602 -47.32 -4.54 46.06
N GLN A 603 -46.57 -5.45 46.68
CA GLN A 603 -46.12 -5.31 48.07
C GLN A 603 -44.79 -4.54 48.20
N MET A 604 -44.07 -4.33 47.10
CA MET A 604 -42.89 -3.47 47.11
C MET A 604 -43.34 -2.01 47.26
N VAL A 605 -42.71 -1.29 48.21
CA VAL A 605 -42.97 0.14 48.40
C VAL A 605 -42.02 0.91 47.49
N GLY A 606 -42.57 1.49 46.41
CA GLY A 606 -41.85 2.31 45.42
C GLY A 606 -42.79 2.88 44.38
#